data_AF-A0A9P6ENZ7-F1
#
_entry.id   AF-A0A9P6ENZ7-F1
#
_cell.length_a   1.000
_cell.length_b   1.000
_cell.length_c   1.000
_cell.angle_alpha   90.00
_cell.angle_beta   90.00
_cell.angle_gamma   90.00
#
_symmetry.space_group_name_H-M   'P 1'
#
loop_
_entity.id
_entity.type
_entity.pdbx_description
1 polymer ?
#
loop_
_entity_poly.entity_id
_entity_poly.type
_entity_poly.pdbx_seq_one_letter_code
_entity_poly.pdbx_strand_id
1 'polypeptide(L)' 'MFQLETCLQHIFAKYCYPPPEKMPVDAHTLLVPLDYAWIEPAGLDKFAIDTNGEPFSEETKLEIIESFDTTDDNSL' A
#
# COMPACT_ATOMS: atom_id res chain seq x y z
N MET A 1 -0.79 4.73 -20.02
CA MET A 1 -0.82 4.25 -18.62
C MET A 1 -2.21 3.72 -18.37
N PHE A 2 -2.35 2.48 -17.92
CA PHE A 2 -3.66 1.87 -17.76
C PHE A 2 -4.34 2.45 -16.52
N GLN A 3 -5.63 2.79 -16.62
CA GLN A 3 -6.39 3.39 -15.51
C GLN A 3 -6.28 2.57 -14.22
N LEU A 4 -6.23 1.23 -14.34
CA LEU A 4 -6.02 0.32 -13.23
C LEU A 4 -4.67 0.55 -12.51
N GLU A 5 -3.58 0.67 -13.25
CA GLU A 5 -2.24 0.89 -12.67
C GLU A 5 -2.17 2.19 -11.89
N THR A 6 -2.74 3.28 -12.44
CA THR A 6 -2.81 4.57 -11.75
C THR A 6 -3.65 4.49 -10.48
N CYS A 7 -4.78 3.76 -10.51
CA CYS A 7 -5.60 3.53 -9.33
C CYS A 7 -4.85 2.71 -8.27
N LEU A 8 -4.13 1.65 -8.67
CA LEU A 8 -3.36 0.82 -7.75
C LEU A 8 -2.21 1.59 -7.11
N GLN A 9 -1.47 2.38 -7.90
CA GLN A 9 -0.43 3.28 -7.37
C GLN A 9 -1.00 4.27 -6.35
N HIS A 10 -2.17 4.85 -6.65
CA HIS A 10 -2.82 5.78 -5.74
C HIS A 10 -3.26 5.11 -4.43
N ILE A 11 -3.75 3.87 -4.49
CA ILE A 11 -4.13 3.09 -3.31
C ILE A 11 -2.88 2.74 -2.49
N PHE A 12 -1.84 2.20 -3.14
CA PHE A 12 -0.57 1.87 -2.51
C PHE A 12 0.04 3.07 -1.78
N ALA A 13 0.04 4.24 -2.43
CA ALA A 13 0.60 5.47 -1.89
C ALA A 13 -0.07 5.97 -0.60
N LYS A 14 -1.27 5.48 -0.24
CA LYS A 14 -1.94 5.82 1.03
C LYS A 14 -1.40 5.06 2.23
N TYR A 15 -0.72 3.94 1.99
CA TYR A 15 -0.33 2.99 3.04
C TYR A 15 1.18 2.67 3.05
N CYS A 16 1.93 3.17 2.06
CA CYS A 16 3.37 2.94 1.95
C CYS A 16 4.22 3.84 2.84
N TYR A 17 5.47 3.44 3.01
CA TYR A 17 6.57 4.13 3.64
C TYR A 17 7.79 4.16 2.70
N PRO A 18 8.52 5.28 2.59
CA PRO A 18 8.13 6.59 3.10
C PRO A 18 6.85 7.09 2.42
N PRO A 19 6.08 7.98 3.09
CA PRO A 19 4.88 8.54 2.49
C PRO A 19 5.23 9.43 1.29
N PRO A 20 4.29 9.65 0.36
CA PRO A 20 4.49 10.53 -0.80
C PRO A 20 4.97 11.94 -0.40
N GLU A 21 5.89 12.52 -1.17
CA GLU A 21 6.41 13.88 -0.95
C GLU A 21 5.32 14.97 -0.98
N LYS A 22 4.29 14.76 -1.81
CA LYS A 22 3.21 15.72 -2.02
C LYS A 22 1.90 15.12 -1.55
N MET A 23 1.41 15.65 -0.43
CA MET A 23 0.03 15.42 -0.03
C MET A 23 -0.90 16.19 -0.98
N PRO A 24 -2.05 15.62 -1.37
CA PRO A 24 -2.98 16.28 -2.28
C PRO A 24 -3.50 17.55 -1.62
N VAL A 25 -3.47 18.66 -2.37
CA VAL A 25 -4.10 19.93 -1.96
C VAL A 25 -5.62 19.93 -2.21
N ASP A 26 -6.11 18.97 -3.00
CA ASP A 26 -7.52 18.75 -3.32
C ASP A 26 -7.82 17.25 -3.51
N ALA A 27 -9.12 16.91 -3.54
CA ALA A 27 -9.59 15.53 -3.69
C ALA A 27 -9.44 14.95 -5.11
N HIS A 28 -9.00 15.76 -6.08
CA HIS A 28 -8.86 15.35 -7.48
C HIS A 28 -7.42 14.96 -7.83
N THR A 29 -6.46 15.33 -7.00
CA THR A 29 -5.06 15.01 -7.18
C THR A 29 -4.75 13.61 -6.63
N LEU A 30 -4.34 12.70 -7.53
CA LEU A 30 -3.94 11.35 -7.15
C LEU A 30 -2.53 11.35 -6.54
N LEU A 31 -2.40 10.72 -5.38
CA LEU A 31 -1.13 10.33 -4.80
C LEU A 31 -0.32 9.43 -5.73
N VAL A 32 1.00 9.62 -5.72
CA VAL A 32 1.98 8.80 -6.40
C VAL A 32 3.04 8.40 -5.36
N PRO A 33 3.37 7.11 -5.21
CA PRO A 33 4.39 6.68 -4.25
C PRO A 33 5.79 7.06 -4.74
N LEU A 34 6.76 7.02 -3.83
CA LEU A 34 8.17 7.10 -4.20
C LEU A 34 8.60 5.78 -4.82
N ASP A 35 9.58 5.81 -5.74
CA ASP A 35 10.06 4.61 -6.45
C ASP A 35 10.65 3.55 -5.52
N TYR A 36 11.09 3.96 -4.32
CA TYR A 36 11.66 3.11 -3.29
C TYR A 36 10.73 2.96 -2.07
N ALA A 37 9.43 3.22 -2.23
CA ALA A 37 8.46 3.01 -1.16
C ALA A 37 8.01 1.55 -1.08
N TRP A 38 7.75 1.08 0.14
CA TRP A 38 7.23 -0.24 0.49
C TRP A 38 6.08 -0.10 1.49
N ILE A 39 5.31 -1.15 1.74
CA ILE A 39 4.30 -1.24 2.79
C ILE A 39 4.91 -1.99 3.96
N GLU A 40 5.05 -1.29 5.07
CA GLU A 40 5.35 -1.93 6.36
C GLU A 40 4.12 -2.69 6.88
N PRO A 41 4.28 -3.66 7.81
CA PRO A 41 3.16 -4.41 8.38
C PRO A 41 2.03 -3.52 8.94
N ALA A 42 2.36 -2.37 9.54
CA ALA A 42 1.37 -1.41 10.03
C ALA A 42 0.55 -0.74 8.92
N GLY A 43 1.17 -0.51 7.75
CA GLY A 43 0.48 -0.01 6.56
C GLY A 43 -0.51 -1.04 6.01
N LEU A 44 -0.11 -2.32 6.00
CA LEU A 44 -0.98 -3.42 5.59
C LEU A 44 -2.17 -3.59 6.55
N ASP A 45 -1.94 -3.49 7.86
CA ASP A 45 -3.01 -3.48 8.87
C ASP A 45 -3.98 -2.32 8.65
N LYS A 46 -3.46 -1.12 8.37
CA LYS A 46 -4.29 0.04 8.11
C LYS A 46 -5.13 -0.13 6.83
N PHE A 47 -4.54 -0.68 5.77
CA PHE A 47 -5.26 -0.99 4.54
C PHE A 47 -6.41 -1.98 4.80
N ALA A 48 -6.16 -3.04 5.58
CA ALA A 48 -7.17 -4.02 5.95
C ALA A 48 -8.32 -3.40 6.73
N ILE A 49 -8.01 -2.57 7.74
CA ILE A 49 -9.02 -1.86 8.55
C ILE A 49 -9.85 -0.92 7.69
N ASP A 50 -9.22 -0.13 6.82
CA ASP A 50 -9.92 0.87 6.01
C ASP A 50 -10.81 0.22 4.92
N THR A 51 -10.58 -1.06 4.56
CA THR A 51 -11.34 -1.79 3.52
C THR A 51 -12.33 -2.81 4.06
N ASN A 52 -11.95 -3.58 5.08
CA ASN A 52 -12.74 -4.67 5.65
C ASN A 52 -13.34 -4.31 7.02
N GLY A 53 -12.86 -3.24 7.67
CA GLY A 53 -13.25 -2.84 9.02
C GLY A 53 -12.45 -3.49 10.14
N GLU A 54 -11.58 -4.45 9.84
CA GLU A 54 -10.73 -5.16 10.79
C GLU A 54 -9.35 -5.49 10.17
N PRO A 55 -8.29 -5.66 10.98
CA PRO A 55 -6.98 -6.07 10.47
C PRO A 55 -7.02 -7.50 9.90
N PHE A 56 -6.10 -7.80 8.98
CA PHE A 56 -5.93 -9.17 8.49
C PHE A 56 -5.49 -10.10 9.62
N SER A 57 -5.86 -11.38 9.50
CA SER A 57 -5.27 -12.42 10.34
C SER A 57 -3.79 -12.59 10.02
N GLU A 58 -3.01 -13.12 10.96
CA GLU A 58 -1.59 -13.39 10.74
C GLU A 58 -1.36 -14.37 9.59
N GLU A 59 -2.23 -15.37 9.43
CA GLU A 59 -2.20 -16.31 8.30
C GLU A 59 -2.35 -15.59 6.95
N THR A 60 -3.35 -14.71 6.83
CA THR A 60 -3.55 -13.93 5.60
C THR A 60 -2.40 -12.98 5.33
N LYS A 61 -1.78 -12.38 6.36
CA LYS A 61 -0.59 -11.53 6.15
C LYS A 61 0.58 -12.32 5.58
N LEU A 62 0.82 -13.53 6.08
CA LEU A 62 1.87 -14.40 5.57
C LEU A 62 1.60 -14.79 4.11
N GLU A 63 0.36 -15.16 3.76
CA GLU A 63 -0.02 -15.45 2.38
C GLU A 63 0.21 -14.25 1.44
N ILE A 64 -0.09 -13.03 1.90
CA ILE A 64 0.15 -11.80 1.13
C ILE A 64 1.65 -11.59 0.94
N ILE A 65 2.46 -11.71 1.99
CA ILE A 65 3.92 -11.57 1.90
C ILE A 65 4.49 -12.61 0.93
N GLU A 66 4.14 -13.89 1.08
CA GLU A 66 4.60 -14.96 0.19
C GLU A 66 4.20 -14.74 -1.29
N SER A 67 3.09 -14.05 -1.53
CA SER A 67 2.57 -13.82 -2.89
C SER A 67 3.14 -12.56 -3.56
N PHE A 68 3.48 -11.54 -2.78
CA PHE A 68 3.76 -10.19 -3.30
C PHE A 68 5.14 -9.64 -2.92
N ASP A 69 5.80 -10.16 -1.87
CA ASP A 69 7.18 -9.79 -1.57
C ASP A 69 8.11 -10.43 -2.61
N THR A 70 8.61 -9.59 -3.52
CA THR A 70 9.54 -10.03 -4.58
C THR A 70 11.00 -9.94 -4.16
N THR A 71 11.26 -9.50 -2.92
CA THR A 71 12.58 -9.20 -2.37
C THR A 71 12.98 -10.05 -1.16
N ASP A 72 12.04 -10.85 -0.63
CA ASP A 72 12.19 -11.72 0.54
C ASP A 72 12.60 -10.99 1.84
N ASP A 73 12.26 -9.70 1.97
CA ASP A 73 12.62 -8.87 3.13
C ASP A 73 11.47 -8.70 4.14
N ASN A 74 10.33 -9.36 3.90
CA ASN A 74 9.07 -9.27 4.64
C ASN A 74 8.43 -7.87 4.61
N SER A 75 8.75 -7.09 3.59
CA SER A 75 8.09 -5.84 3.24
C SER A 75 7.47 -5.96 1.84
N LEU A 76 6.46 -5.14 1.55
CA LEU A 76 5.66 -5.23 0.31
C LEU A 76 5.83 -4.05 -0.63
#